data_AF-D5Q0U3-F1
#
_entry.id   AF-D5Q0U3-F1
#
_cell.length_a   1.000
_cell.length_b   1.000
_cell.length_c   1.000
_cell.angle_alpha   90.00
_cell.angle_beta   90.00
_cell.angle_gamma   90.00
#
_symmetry.space_group_name_H-M   'P 1'
#
loop_
_entity.id
_entity.type
_entity.pdbx_description
1 polymer ?
#
loop_
_entity_poly.entity_id
_entity_poly.type
_entity_poly.pdbx_seq_one_letter_code
_entity_poly.pdbx_strand_id
1 'polypeptide(L)' 'MELIEKVSINSLSKRDLLLIIKSLEYTNENTQISDFIDLRNNIVKELCFLTDTKEKDFLDYLEKNSTL' A
#
# COMPACT_ATOMS: atom_id res chain seq x y z
N MET A 1 -9.73 25.15 -3.87
CA MET A 1 -8.93 23.92 -3.73
C MET A 1 -9.92 22.77 -3.73
N GLU A 2 -9.97 21.99 -4.80
CA GLU A 2 -10.61 20.69 -4.73
C GLU A 2 -9.86 19.93 -3.63
N LEU A 3 -10.53 19.71 -2.49
CA LEU A 3 -10.09 18.73 -1.53
C LEU A 3 -10.05 17.45 -2.32
N ILE A 4 -8.85 17.00 -2.70
CA ILE A 4 -8.62 15.63 -3.12
C ILE A 4 -9.38 14.81 -2.09
N GLU A 5 -10.50 14.22 -2.51
CA GLU A 5 -11.32 13.40 -1.65
C GLU A 5 -10.36 12.35 -1.12
N LYS A 6 -9.98 12.47 0.16
CA LYS A 6 -9.14 11.49 0.82
C LYS A 6 -9.93 10.20 0.72
N VAL A 7 -9.57 9.35 -0.25
CA VAL A 7 -10.10 8.01 -0.38
C VAL A 7 -9.89 7.38 0.99
N SER A 8 -10.99 7.21 1.72
CA SER A 8 -10.91 6.67 3.07
C SER A 8 -10.54 5.21 2.94
N ILE A 9 -9.27 4.91 3.18
CA ILE A 9 -8.71 3.56 3.07
C ILE A 9 -9.45 2.55 3.98
N ASN A 10 -10.21 3.04 4.95
CA ASN A 10 -11.10 2.27 5.81
C ASN A 10 -12.15 1.41 5.08
N SER A 11 -12.41 1.63 3.79
CA SER A 11 -13.34 0.81 3.00
C SER A 11 -12.70 -0.33 2.20
N LEU A 12 -11.36 -0.42 2.15
CA LEU A 12 -10.66 -1.44 1.38
C LEU A 12 -10.41 -2.68 2.23
N SER A 13 -10.68 -3.86 1.67
CA SER A 13 -10.35 -5.11 2.35
C SER A 13 -8.83 -5.28 2.43
N LYS A 14 -8.36 -6.09 3.38
CA LYS A 14 -6.93 -6.48 3.47
C LYS A 14 -6.38 -6.98 2.12
N ARG A 15 -7.19 -7.77 1.40
CA ARG A 15 -6.82 -8.36 0.11
C ARG A 15 -6.65 -7.28 -0.96
N ASP A 16 -7.55 -6.30 -1.01
CA ASP A 16 -7.48 -5.23 -1.99
C ASP A 16 -6.27 -4.32 -1.73
N LEU A 17 -5.99 -4.02 -0.46
CA LEU A 17 -4.78 -3.27 -0.07
C LEU A 17 -3.50 -3.99 -0.47
N LEU A 18 -3.42 -5.30 -0.23
CA LEU A 18 -2.29 -6.12 -0.66
C LEU A 18 -2.15 -6.10 -2.18
N LEU A 19 -3.25 -6.23 -2.91
CA LEU A 19 -3.25 -6.23 -4.37
C LEU A 19 -2.77 -4.89 -4.94
N ILE A 20 -3.18 -3.77 -4.35
CA ILE A 20 -2.71 -2.42 -4.72
C ILE A 20 -1.20 -2.32 -4.51
N ILE A 21 -0.71 -2.67 -3.31
CA ILE A 21 0.72 -2.59 -2.98
C ILE A 21 1.55 -3.46 -3.95
N LYS A 22 1.12 -4.70 -4.20
CA LYS A 22 1.81 -5.61 -5.12
C LYS A 22 1.75 -5.16 -6.57
N SER A 23 0.66 -4.53 -6.99
CA SER A 23 0.54 -3.97 -8.35
C SER A 23 1.52 -2.82 -8.57
N LEU A 24 1.71 -1.96 -7.55
CA LEU A 24 2.68 -0.86 -7.61
C LEU A 24 4.13 -1.39 -7.62
N GLU A 25 4.45 -2.38 -6.78
CA GLU A 25 5.75 -3.07 -6.81
C GLU A 25 6.02 -3.68 -8.18
N TYR A 26 5.10 -4.52 -8.68
CA TYR A 26 5.22 -5.17 -9.99
C TYR A 26 5.37 -4.15 -11.12
N THR A 27 4.59 -3.06 -11.10
CA THR A 27 4.69 -2.04 -12.15
C THR A 27 6.03 -1.33 -12.13
N ASN A 28 6.55 -0.97 -10.94
CA ASN A 28 7.88 -0.40 -10.82
C ASN A 28 8.96 -1.37 -11.34
N GLU A 29 8.90 -2.65 -10.97
CA GLU A 29 9.88 -3.65 -11.41
C GLU A 29 9.88 -3.83 -12.93
N ASN A 30 8.72 -3.76 -13.58
CA ASN A 30 8.61 -3.97 -15.04
C ASN A 30 8.81 -2.70 -15.87
N THR A 31 8.52 -1.52 -15.32
CA THR A 31 8.60 -0.24 -16.06
C THR A 31 9.80 0.62 -15.68
N GLN A 32 10.41 0.36 -14.51
CA GLN A 32 11.48 1.16 -13.91
C GLN A 32 11.08 2.63 -13.62
N ILE A 33 9.78 2.93 -13.56
CA ILE A 33 9.26 4.25 -13.22
C ILE A 33 9.22 4.39 -11.69
N SER A 34 10.03 5.29 -11.12
CA SER A 34 10.16 5.51 -9.67
C SER A 34 8.87 5.95 -8.99
N ASP A 35 7.98 6.65 -9.70
CA ASP A 35 6.73 7.17 -9.14
C ASP A 35 5.86 6.06 -8.53
N PHE A 36 5.92 4.84 -9.07
CA PHE A 36 5.17 3.70 -8.54
C PHE A 36 5.70 3.22 -7.18
N ILE A 37 7.03 3.14 -7.01
CA ILE A 37 7.61 2.73 -5.72
C ILE A 37 7.41 3.83 -4.67
N ASP A 38 7.49 5.10 -5.08
CA ASP A 38 7.24 6.24 -4.20
C ASP A 38 5.78 6.27 -3.73
N LEU A 39 4.83 6.04 -4.63
CA LEU A 39 3.41 5.94 -4.28
C LEU A 39 3.14 4.77 -3.31
N ARG A 40 3.72 3.60 -3.59
CA ARG A 40 3.63 2.43 -2.70
C ARG A 40 4.14 2.77 -1.30
N ASN A 41 5.30 3.41 -1.19
CA ASN A 41 5.90 3.80 0.09
C ASN A 41 5.02 4.80 0.85
N ASN A 42 4.42 5.76 0.16
CA ASN A 42 3.52 6.74 0.77
C ASN A 42 2.25 6.07 1.31
N ILE A 43 1.64 5.15 0.55
CA ILE A 43 0.46 4.39 0.99
C ILE A 43 0.77 3.55 2.23
N VAL A 44 1.90 2.82 2.22
CA VAL A 44 2.32 1.98 3.35
C VAL A 44 2.54 2.83 4.60
N LYS A 45 3.19 3.99 4.49
CA LYS A 45 3.41 4.91 5.61
C LYS A 45 2.10 5.46 6.19
N GLU A 46 1.18 5.92 5.34
CA GLU A 46 -0.12 6.43 5.79
C GLU A 46 -0.92 5.33 6.50
N LEU A 47 -0.89 4.09 5.98
CA LEU A 47 -1.53 2.93 6.60
C LEU A 47 -0.95 2.62 7.97
N CYS A 48 0.38 2.53 8.07
CA CYS A 48 1.08 2.30 9.33
C CYS A 48 0.76 3.36 10.38
N PHE A 49 0.65 4.63 9.96
CA PHE A 49 0.25 5.74 10.81
C PHE A 49 -1.20 5.58 11.30
N LEU A 50 -2.13 5.21 10.42
CA LEU A 50 -3.54 5.01 10.77
C LEU A 50 -3.78 3.82 11.70
N THR A 51 -2.97 2.77 11.58
CA THR A 51 -3.11 1.52 12.34
C THR A 51 -2.17 1.42 13.54
N ASP A 52 -1.41 2.48 13.86
CA ASP A 52 -0.37 2.49 14.90
C ASP A 52 0.54 1.25 14.84
N THR A 53 0.94 0.88 13.62
CA THR A 53 1.71 -0.34 13.34
C THR A 53 3.04 0.03 12.72
N LYS A 54 4.09 -0.75 13.00
CA LYS A 54 5.37 -0.54 12.32
C LYS A 54 5.30 -1.06 10.90
N GLU A 55 6.03 -0.39 10.00
CA GLU A 55 6.11 -0.78 8.59
C GLU A 55 6.49 -2.25 8.39
N LYS A 56 7.48 -2.74 9.14
CA LYS A 56 7.88 -4.14 9.10
C LYS A 56 6.74 -5.08 9.50
N ASP A 57 6.06 -4.77 10.60
CA ASP A 57 4.95 -5.60 11.09
C ASP A 57 3.76 -5.58 10.12
N PHE A 58 3.54 -4.44 9.46
CA PHE A 58 2.52 -4.28 8.43
C PHE A 58 2.84 -5.06 7.15
N LEU A 59 4.07 -4.97 6.66
CA LEU A 59 4.54 -5.75 5.52
C LEU A 59 4.52 -7.26 5.84
N ASP A 60 4.99 -7.67 7.02
CA ASP A 60 4.90 -9.06 7.48
C ASP A 60 3.44 -9.54 7.58
N TYR A 61 2.52 -8.68 8.04
CA TYR A 61 1.08 -8.98 8.12
C TYR A 61 0.45 -9.16 6.74
N LEU A 62 0.86 -8.34 5.78
CA LEU A 62 0.47 -8.44 4.37
C LEU A 62 1.01 -9.73 3.76
N GLU A 63 2.30 -10.02 3.93
CA GLU A 63 2.98 -11.19 3.35
C GLU A 63 2.48 -12.52 3.92
N LYS A 64 2.32 -12.64 5.24
CA LYS A 64 1.86 -13.88 5.91
C LYS A 64 0.47 -14.36 5.49
N ASN A 65 -0.32 -13.50 4.86
CA ASN A 65 -1.67 -13.84 4.38
C ASN A 65 -1.77 -13.83 2.86
N SER A 66 -0.62 -13.81 2.17
CA SER A 66 -0.50 -13.86 0.71
C SER A 66 -0.40 -15.28 0.16
N THR A 67 -0.66 -16.31 0.97
CA THR A 67 -0.81 -17.68 0.46
C THR A 67 -2.00 -17.69 -0.51
N LEU A 68 -1.66 -17.61 -1.80
CA LEU A 68 -2.55 -17.93 -2.92
C LEU A 68 -3.02 -19.37 -2.82
#